data_AF-A0A979FVG0-F1
#
_entry.id   AF-A0A979FVG0-F1
#
_cell.length_a   1.000
_cell.length_b   1.000
_cell.length_c   1.000
_cell.angle_alpha   90.00
_cell.angle_beta   90.00
_cell.angle_gamma   90.00
#
_symmetry.space_group_name_H-M   'P 1'
#
loop_
_entity.id
_entity.type
_entity.pdbx_description
1 polymer ?
#
loop_
_entity_poly.entity_id
_entity_poly.type
_entity_poly.pdbx_seq_one_letter_code
_entity_poly.pdbx_strand_id
1 'polypeptide(L)'
;ITFVNSYSVTLATKVQNVFTAAKLLAILVIVAGGIYKLAQGNTQYLATGFTGSTNKLGDVATAIYSCLWAYAGWNNLNNVTEELKEPAINLPRAIMIALPTVTLCYMLVNVSYLAVMSPDQLLASETVAVVYGHALLGTAGKLVMILAVVLSTFGAANGSAFTAARWVIPRLGAWE
;
A
#
# COMPACT_ATOMS: atom_id res chain seq x y z
N ILE A 1 -11.33 -11.93 11.02
CA ILE A 1 -11.31 -10.48 11.33
C ILE A 1 -12.54 -10.10 12.15
N THR A 2 -13.76 -10.35 11.65
CA THR A 2 -15.02 -10.03 12.35
C THR A 2 -15.10 -10.63 13.75
N PHE A 3 -14.82 -11.93 13.91
CA PHE A 3 -14.80 -12.59 15.22
C PHE A 3 -13.82 -11.97 16.22
N VAL A 4 -12.60 -11.62 15.77
CA VAL A 4 -11.56 -11.01 16.62
C VAL A 4 -11.96 -9.59 17.04
N ASN A 5 -12.54 -8.81 16.11
CA ASN A 5 -13.05 -7.46 16.40
C ASN A 5 -14.23 -7.49 17.37
N SER A 6 -15.10 -8.49 17.30
CA SER A 6 -16.21 -8.67 18.23
C SER A 6 -15.77 -9.16 19.61
N TYR A 7 -14.64 -9.87 19.70
CA TYR A 7 -14.17 -10.45 20.96
C TYR A 7 -13.36 -9.46 21.82
N SER A 8 -12.45 -8.69 21.22
CA SER A 8 -11.68 -7.68 21.97
C SER A 8 -11.10 -6.59 21.08
N VAL A 9 -11.56 -5.36 21.32
CA VAL A 9 -11.07 -4.15 20.62
C VAL A 9 -9.60 -3.88 20.94
N THR A 10 -9.15 -4.08 22.19
CA THR A 10 -7.76 -3.84 22.59
C THR A 10 -6.77 -4.80 21.92
N LEU A 11 -7.17 -6.06 21.72
CA LEU A 11 -6.36 -7.05 21.00
C LEU A 11 -6.28 -6.70 19.52
N ALA A 12 -7.40 -6.33 18.91
CA ALA A 12 -7.45 -5.92 17.51
C ALA A 12 -6.60 -4.66 17.22
N THR A 13 -6.54 -3.68 18.13
CA THR A 13 -5.66 -2.50 18.00
C THR A 13 -4.17 -2.88 18.11
N LYS A 14 -3.78 -3.75 19.04
CA LYS A 14 -2.38 -4.22 19.15
C LYS A 14 -1.93 -4.96 17.89
N VAL A 15 -2.79 -5.84 17.39
CA VAL A 15 -2.57 -6.58 16.14
C VAL A 15 -2.44 -5.64 14.94
N GLN A 16 -3.25 -4.57 14.89
CA GLN A 16 -3.16 -3.55 13.84
C GLN A 16 -1.81 -2.83 13.81
N ASN A 17 -1.23 -2.53 14.98
CA ASN A 17 0.08 -1.88 15.07
C ASN A 17 1.20 -2.79 14.55
N VAL A 18 1.18 -4.08 14.94
CA VAL A 18 2.13 -5.08 14.46
C VAL A 18 2.04 -5.22 12.94
N PHE A 19 0.83 -5.31 12.39
CA PHE A 19 0.64 -5.34 10.95
C PHE A 19 1.17 -4.08 10.29
N THR A 20 0.99 -2.90 10.90
CA THR A 20 1.51 -1.64 10.36
C THR A 20 3.03 -1.58 10.31
N ALA A 21 3.71 -2.05 11.35
CA ALA A 21 5.16 -2.20 11.31
C ALA A 21 5.60 -3.18 10.21
N ALA A 22 4.89 -4.31 10.07
CA ALA A 22 5.21 -5.32 9.07
C ALA A 22 5.10 -4.81 7.62
N LYS A 23 4.04 -4.04 7.28
CA LYS A 23 3.89 -3.45 5.93
C LYS A 23 5.01 -2.45 5.63
N LEU A 24 5.37 -1.59 6.60
CA LEU A 24 6.46 -0.63 6.42
C LEU A 24 7.80 -1.33 6.21
N LEU A 25 8.07 -2.39 6.98
CA LEU A 25 9.27 -3.20 6.82
C LEU A 25 9.32 -3.87 5.45
N ALA A 26 8.20 -4.42 4.97
CA ALA A 26 8.13 -5.03 3.65
C ALA A 26 8.45 -4.02 2.52
N ILE A 27 7.91 -2.80 2.61
CA ILE A 27 8.22 -1.72 1.66
C ILE A 27 9.71 -1.37 1.71
N LEU A 28 10.29 -1.24 2.90
CA LEU A 28 11.72 -0.96 3.06
C LEU A 28 12.59 -2.06 2.43
N VAL A 29 12.24 -3.34 2.60
CA VAL A 29 12.98 -4.46 1.99
C VAL A 29 12.89 -4.40 0.46
N ILE A 30 11.73 -4.11 -0.11
CA ILE A 30 11.56 -3.97 -1.56
C ILE A 30 12.42 -2.81 -2.10
N VAL A 31 12.37 -1.65 -1.45
CA VAL A 31 13.15 -0.46 -1.87
C VAL A 31 14.65 -0.74 -1.76
N ALA A 32 15.11 -1.33 -0.65
CA ALA A 32 16.51 -1.68 -0.46
C ALA A 32 17.00 -2.70 -1.50
N GLY A 33 16.18 -3.71 -1.81
CA GLY A 33 16.47 -4.71 -2.84
C GLY A 33 16.58 -4.11 -4.24
N GLY A 34 15.70 -3.16 -4.57
CA GLY A 34 15.73 -2.44 -5.84
C GLY A 34 16.98 -1.57 -5.97
N ILE A 35 17.33 -0.81 -4.93
CA ILE A 35 18.55 0.01 -4.89
C ILE A 35 19.80 -0.87 -5.06
N TYR A 36 19.86 -2.02 -4.38
CA TYR A 36 20.96 -2.97 -4.53
C TYR A 36 21.11 -3.45 -5.98
N LYS A 37 20.00 -3.78 -6.65
CA LYS A 37 20.00 -4.22 -8.05
C LYS A 37 20.32 -3.10 -9.04
N LEU A 38 19.89 -1.87 -8.77
CA LEU A 38 20.31 -0.69 -9.52
C LEU A 38 21.82 -0.43 -9.37
N ALA A 39 22.38 -0.59 -8.17
CA ALA A 39 23.81 -0.46 -7.92
C ALA A 39 24.64 -1.54 -8.65
N GLN A 40 24.05 -2.71 -8.95
CA GLN A 40 24.64 -3.74 -9.81
C GLN A 40 24.61 -3.37 -11.32
N GLY A 41 24.03 -2.21 -11.69
CA GLY A 41 23.97 -1.74 -13.06
C GLY A 41 22.71 -2.19 -13.83
N ASN A 42 21.70 -2.74 -13.16
CA ASN A 42 20.50 -3.26 -13.83
C ASN A 42 19.48 -2.14 -14.17
N THR A 43 19.85 -1.23 -15.06
CA THR A 43 19.03 -0.06 -15.46
C THR A 43 18.34 -0.22 -16.82
N GLN A 44 18.47 -1.38 -17.44
CA GLN A 44 17.98 -1.67 -18.80
C GLN A 44 16.49 -1.35 -19.02
N TYR A 45 15.62 -1.69 -18.06
CA TYR A 45 14.18 -1.44 -18.16
C TYR A 45 13.80 -0.01 -17.77
N LEU A 46 14.63 0.68 -16.99
CA LEU A 46 14.43 2.10 -16.68
C LEU A 46 14.79 2.96 -17.90
N ALA A 47 15.84 2.59 -18.62
CA ALA A 47 16.29 3.31 -19.83
C ALA A 47 15.28 3.20 -20.99
N THR A 48 14.49 2.13 -21.04
CA THR A 48 13.47 1.87 -22.07
C THR A 48 12.05 2.25 -21.61
N GLY A 49 11.89 2.98 -20.51
CA GLY A 49 10.59 3.19 -19.85
C GLY A 49 9.48 3.85 -20.69
N PHE A 50 9.81 4.52 -21.81
CA PHE A 50 8.83 5.15 -22.70
C PHE A 50 8.50 4.34 -23.96
N THR A 51 9.20 3.22 -24.21
CA THR A 51 8.95 2.38 -25.39
C THR A 51 7.66 1.57 -25.20
N GLY A 52 6.75 1.64 -26.17
CA GLY A 52 5.44 0.97 -26.08
C GLY A 52 4.36 1.78 -25.34
N SER A 53 4.55 3.09 -25.17
CA SER A 53 3.52 3.96 -24.58
C SER A 53 2.27 4.06 -25.47
N THR A 54 1.10 4.09 -24.84
CA THR A 54 -0.19 4.29 -25.50
C THR A 54 -0.66 5.72 -25.30
N ASN A 55 -1.14 6.35 -26.37
CA ASN A 55 -1.74 7.69 -26.33
C ASN A 55 -3.27 7.63 -26.32
N LYS A 56 -3.85 6.43 -26.17
CA LYS A 56 -5.30 6.26 -26.12
C LYS A 56 -5.83 6.75 -24.79
N LEU A 57 -6.77 7.68 -24.83
CA LEU A 57 -7.42 8.25 -23.64
C LEU A 57 -8.01 7.19 -22.71
N GLY A 58 -8.57 6.10 -23.25
CA GLY A 58 -9.14 5.01 -22.45
C GLY A 58 -8.11 4.27 -21.60
N ASP A 59 -6.94 3.97 -22.17
CA ASP A 59 -5.85 3.28 -21.46
C ASP A 59 -5.27 4.18 -20.37
N VAL A 60 -5.12 5.48 -20.67
CA VAL A 60 -4.66 6.47 -19.69
C VAL A 60 -5.67 6.63 -18.55
N ALA A 61 -6.98 6.66 -18.85
CA ALA A 61 -8.02 6.77 -17.83
C ALA A 61 -8.06 5.56 -16.89
N THR A 62 -7.91 4.34 -17.42
CA THR A 62 -7.87 3.11 -16.61
C THR A 62 -6.61 3.00 -15.76
N ALA A 63 -5.47 3.47 -16.27
CA ALA A 63 -4.23 3.58 -15.50
C ALA A 63 -4.39 4.57 -14.32
N ILE A 64 -4.95 5.76 -14.58
CA ILE A 64 -5.23 6.76 -13.53
C ILE A 64 -6.20 6.21 -12.51
N TYR A 65 -7.26 5.50 -12.93
CA TYR A 65 -8.21 4.87 -12.02
C TYR A 65 -7.53 3.86 -11.09
N SER A 66 -6.65 3.02 -11.62
CA SER A 66 -5.88 2.04 -10.83
C SER A 66 -4.93 2.73 -9.84
N CYS A 67 -4.28 3.82 -10.26
CA CYS A 67 -3.48 4.66 -9.37
C CYS A 67 -4.33 5.27 -8.25
N LEU A 68 -5.50 5.84 -8.57
CA LEU A 68 -6.39 6.45 -7.59
C LEU A 68 -6.89 5.43 -6.56
N TRP A 69 -7.15 4.19 -7.00
CA TRP A 69 -7.48 3.09 -6.10
C TRP A 69 -6.35 2.80 -5.10
N ALA A 70 -5.09 2.85 -5.53
CA ALA A 70 -3.94 2.68 -4.63
C ALA A 70 -3.80 3.80 -3.57
N TYR A 71 -4.35 5.00 -3.84
CA TYR A 71 -4.44 6.11 -2.87
C TYR A 71 -5.78 6.14 -2.12
N ALA A 72 -6.70 5.20 -2.37
CA ALA A 72 -7.99 5.18 -1.70
C ALA A 72 -7.82 5.00 -0.19
N GLY A 73 -8.68 5.67 0.58
CA GLY A 73 -8.65 5.65 2.06
C GLY A 73 -8.44 7.02 2.68
N TRP A 74 -8.10 8.04 1.90
CA TRP A 74 -8.00 9.43 2.35
C TRP A 74 -9.30 9.94 3.01
N ASN A 75 -10.47 9.50 2.54
CA ASN A 75 -11.76 9.84 3.14
C ASN A 75 -11.91 9.39 4.60
N ASN A 76 -11.20 8.34 5.02
CA ASN A 76 -11.28 7.85 6.39
C ASN A 76 -10.65 8.81 7.39
N LEU A 77 -9.73 9.69 6.96
CA LEU A 77 -9.16 10.74 7.82
C LEU A 77 -10.25 11.69 8.33
N ASN A 78 -11.26 11.99 7.52
CA ASN A 78 -12.36 12.87 7.91
C ASN A 78 -13.12 12.33 9.13
N ASN A 79 -13.22 11.00 9.27
CA ASN A 79 -13.91 10.33 10.39
C ASN A 79 -13.10 10.34 11.70
N VAL A 80 -11.84 10.76 11.66
CA VAL A 80 -10.96 10.85 12.83
C VAL A 80 -10.65 12.30 13.18
N THR A 81 -11.14 13.26 12.37
CA THR A 81 -10.96 14.70 12.60
C THR A 81 -11.51 15.17 13.95
N GLU A 82 -12.58 14.55 14.44
CA GLU A 82 -13.17 14.87 15.75
C GLU A 82 -12.30 14.39 16.94
N GLU A 83 -11.41 13.42 16.72
CA GLU A 83 -10.48 12.87 17.72
C GLU A 83 -9.10 13.55 17.68
N LEU A 84 -8.87 14.43 16.69
CA LEU A 84 -7.62 15.15 16.48
C LEU A 84 -7.54 16.38 17.40
N LYS A 85 -6.41 16.54 18.09
CA LYS A 85 -6.09 17.79 18.80
C LYS A 85 -5.85 18.88 17.76
N GLU A 86 -6.58 20.00 17.84
CA GLU A 86 -6.46 21.16 16.91
C GLU A 86 -6.52 20.78 15.41
N PRO A 87 -7.67 20.26 14.93
CA PRO A 87 -7.79 19.71 13.59
C PRO A 87 -7.53 20.74 12.49
N ALA A 88 -7.90 22.01 12.70
CA ALA A 88 -7.71 23.10 11.72
C ALA A 88 -6.23 23.31 11.32
N ILE A 89 -5.28 22.95 12.18
CA ILE A 89 -3.84 23.10 11.94
C ILE A 89 -3.19 21.74 11.66
N ASN A 90 -3.53 20.73 12.47
CA ASN A 90 -2.85 19.44 12.40
C ASN A 90 -3.31 18.56 11.24
N LEU A 91 -4.57 18.66 10.82
CA LEU A 91 -5.09 17.93 9.66
C LEU A 91 -4.40 18.36 8.34
N PRO A 92 -4.35 19.66 7.97
CA PRO A 92 -3.68 20.05 6.73
C PRO A 92 -2.17 19.76 6.76
N ARG A 93 -1.51 19.91 7.91
CA ARG A 93 -0.09 19.54 8.07
C ARG A 93 0.13 18.04 7.89
N ALA A 94 -0.72 17.21 8.47
CA ALA A 94 -0.65 15.76 8.30
C ALA A 94 -0.81 15.35 6.84
N ILE A 95 -1.77 15.94 6.12
CA ILE A 95 -1.98 15.68 4.69
C ILE A 95 -0.76 16.11 3.86
N MET A 96 -0.21 17.31 4.10
CA MET A 96 0.96 17.83 3.40
C MET A 96 2.21 16.96 3.58
N ILE A 97 2.34 16.25 4.71
CA ILE A 97 3.48 15.35 4.95
C ILE A 97 3.18 13.94 4.42
N ALA A 98 1.98 13.42 4.68
CA ALA A 98 1.59 12.06 4.34
C ALA A 98 1.52 11.85 2.82
N LEU A 99 0.90 12.77 2.07
CA LEU A 99 0.73 12.60 0.62
C LEU A 99 2.08 12.50 -0.12
N PRO A 100 3.04 13.43 0.03
CA PRO A 100 4.33 13.30 -0.64
C PRO A 100 5.11 12.07 -0.20
N THR A 101 5.02 11.69 1.08
CA THR A 101 5.69 10.50 1.61
C THR A 101 5.17 9.23 0.95
N VAL A 102 3.84 9.07 0.87
CA VAL A 102 3.23 7.91 0.20
C VAL A 102 3.57 7.90 -1.29
N THR A 103 3.51 9.05 -1.95
CA THR A 103 3.89 9.19 -3.37
C THR A 103 5.34 8.78 -3.61
N LEU A 104 6.26 9.20 -2.76
CA LEU A 104 7.67 8.82 -2.84
C LEU A 104 7.85 7.31 -2.65
N CYS A 105 7.19 6.72 -1.64
CA CYS A 105 7.24 5.27 -1.41
C CYS A 105 6.72 4.48 -2.64
N TYR A 106 5.59 4.89 -3.21
CA TYR A 106 5.02 4.22 -4.39
C TYR A 106 5.93 4.35 -5.60
N MET A 107 6.52 5.51 -5.83
CA MET A 107 7.50 5.70 -6.90
C MET A 107 8.72 4.79 -6.72
N LEU A 108 9.30 4.75 -5.51
CA LEU A 108 10.48 3.91 -5.20
C LEU A 108 10.20 2.42 -5.36
N VAL A 109 9.01 1.95 -4.99
CA VAL A 109 8.60 0.55 -5.16
C VAL A 109 8.46 0.20 -6.65
N ASN A 110 7.82 1.06 -7.45
CA ASN A 110 7.68 0.83 -8.89
C ASN A 110 9.06 0.80 -9.59
N VAL A 111 9.94 1.73 -9.24
CA VAL A 111 11.33 1.74 -9.72
C VAL A 111 12.07 0.46 -9.32
N SER A 112 11.88 -0.01 -8.09
CA SER A 112 12.49 -1.26 -7.61
C SER A 112 12.00 -2.48 -8.39
N TYR A 113 10.72 -2.55 -8.73
CA TYR A 113 10.18 -3.64 -9.54
C TYR A 113 10.80 -3.66 -10.94
N LEU A 114 10.90 -2.51 -11.60
CA LEU A 114 11.53 -2.41 -12.92
C LEU A 114 13.05 -2.66 -12.88
N ALA A 115 13.71 -2.47 -11.74
CA ALA A 115 15.13 -2.80 -11.58
C ALA A 115 15.40 -4.31 -11.49
N VAL A 116 14.38 -5.14 -11.24
CA VAL A 116 14.53 -6.58 -10.97
C VAL A 116 13.78 -7.44 -11.98
N MET A 117 12.66 -6.97 -12.50
CA MET A 117 11.77 -7.73 -13.38
C MET A 117 11.58 -7.02 -14.72
N SER A 118 11.31 -7.80 -15.77
CA SER A 118 10.90 -7.22 -17.07
C SER A 118 9.44 -6.74 -17.02
N PRO A 119 9.05 -5.77 -17.89
CA PRO A 119 7.67 -5.31 -18.00
C PRO A 119 6.68 -6.45 -18.27
N ASP A 120 7.04 -7.42 -19.13
CA ASP A 120 6.19 -8.57 -19.45
C ASP A 120 5.94 -9.45 -18.22
N GLN A 121 6.96 -9.67 -17.40
CA GLN A 121 6.81 -10.41 -16.15
C GLN A 121 5.92 -9.65 -15.16
N LEU A 122 6.03 -8.33 -15.11
CA LEU A 122 5.21 -7.49 -14.24
C LEU A 122 3.73 -7.55 -14.64
N LEU A 123 3.44 -7.50 -15.95
CA LEU A 123 2.08 -7.59 -16.48
C LEU A 123 1.46 -9.00 -16.37
N ALA A 124 2.28 -10.05 -16.48
CA ALA A 124 1.82 -11.43 -16.33
C ALA A 124 1.62 -11.87 -14.86
N SER A 125 2.12 -11.09 -13.89
CA SER A 125 2.12 -11.47 -12.48
C SER A 125 0.86 -10.98 -11.75
N GLU A 126 0.04 -11.90 -11.25
CA GLU A 126 -1.06 -11.55 -10.35
C GLU A 126 -0.58 -10.94 -9.02
N THR A 127 0.56 -11.38 -8.51
CA THR A 127 1.16 -10.86 -7.28
C THR A 127 2.62 -10.45 -7.50
N VAL A 128 2.81 -9.23 -7.98
CA VAL A 128 4.12 -8.66 -8.35
C VAL A 128 5.16 -8.77 -7.23
N ALA A 129 4.78 -8.48 -5.98
CA ALA A 129 5.70 -8.54 -4.83
C ALA A 129 6.29 -9.94 -4.59
N VAL A 130 5.53 -11.00 -4.87
CA VAL A 130 5.97 -12.39 -4.67
C VAL A 130 6.96 -12.82 -5.75
N VAL A 131 6.68 -12.44 -7.00
CA VAL A 131 7.58 -12.70 -8.12
C VAL A 131 8.87 -11.88 -7.98
N TYR A 132 8.75 -10.64 -7.50
CA TYR A 132 9.90 -9.81 -7.13
C TYR A 132 10.76 -10.46 -6.05
N GLY A 133 10.16 -10.94 -4.96
CA GLY A 133 10.88 -11.62 -3.89
C GLY A 133 11.60 -12.88 -4.38
N HIS A 134 10.99 -13.62 -5.31
CA HIS A 134 11.61 -14.77 -5.95
C HIS A 134 12.80 -14.37 -6.83
N ALA A 135 12.67 -13.31 -7.63
CA ALA A 135 13.73 -12.82 -8.49
C ALA A 135 14.92 -12.23 -7.71
N LEU A 136 14.68 -11.67 -6.52
CA LEU A 136 15.72 -11.05 -5.69
C LEU A 136 16.49 -12.08 -4.82
N LEU A 137 15.78 -12.94 -4.09
CA LEU A 137 16.34 -13.82 -3.05
C LEU A 137 15.95 -15.31 -3.23
N GLY A 138 15.37 -15.68 -4.37
CA GLY A 138 14.92 -17.05 -4.65
C GLY A 138 13.72 -17.49 -3.80
N THR A 139 13.60 -18.80 -3.55
CA THR A 139 12.45 -19.40 -2.86
C THR A 139 12.22 -18.83 -1.45
N ALA A 140 13.30 -18.48 -0.73
CA ALA A 140 13.19 -17.86 0.60
C ALA A 140 12.55 -16.47 0.53
N GLY A 141 12.97 -15.62 -0.42
CA GLY A 141 12.37 -14.31 -0.64
C GLY A 141 10.90 -14.38 -1.05
N LYS A 142 10.56 -15.36 -1.88
CA LYS A 142 9.17 -15.63 -2.27
C LYS A 142 8.28 -15.86 -1.04
N LEU A 143 8.69 -16.75 -0.13
CA LEU A 143 7.91 -17.10 1.06
C LEU A 143 7.75 -15.89 2.01
N VAL A 144 8.83 -15.13 2.23
CA VAL A 144 8.80 -13.92 3.06
C VAL A 144 7.82 -12.89 2.48
N MET A 145 7.86 -12.66 1.16
CA MET A 145 6.96 -11.70 0.51
C MET A 145 5.49 -12.15 0.54
N ILE A 146 5.20 -13.45 0.37
CA ILE A 146 3.84 -13.98 0.53
C ILE A 146 3.32 -13.67 1.93
N LEU A 147 4.09 -14.00 2.97
CA LEU A 147 3.69 -13.76 4.35
C LEU A 147 3.47 -12.26 4.62
N ALA A 148 4.37 -11.41 4.12
CA ALA A 148 4.23 -9.96 4.27
C ALA A 148 2.96 -9.40 3.60
N VAL A 149 2.65 -9.84 2.37
CA VAL A 149 1.45 -9.41 1.63
C VAL A 149 0.18 -9.90 2.33
N VAL A 150 0.15 -11.15 2.79
CA VAL A 150 -1.00 -11.70 3.53
C VAL A 150 -1.22 -10.92 4.82
N LEU A 151 -0.18 -10.69 5.62
CA LEU A 151 -0.31 -9.91 6.86
C LEU A 151 -0.77 -8.47 6.59
N SER A 152 -0.27 -7.85 5.52
CA SER A 152 -0.67 -6.50 5.12
C SER A 152 -2.16 -6.42 4.72
N THR A 153 -2.62 -7.36 3.89
CA THR A 153 -4.03 -7.42 3.45
C THR A 153 -4.98 -7.71 4.61
N PHE A 154 -4.62 -8.61 5.53
CA PHE A 154 -5.36 -8.83 6.77
C PHE A 154 -5.45 -7.57 7.64
N GLY A 155 -4.34 -6.84 7.80
CA GLY A 155 -4.33 -5.59 8.55
C GLY A 155 -5.12 -4.46 7.87
N ALA A 156 -5.15 -4.41 6.54
CA ALA A 156 -6.00 -3.47 5.81
C ALA A 156 -7.48 -3.77 6.03
N ALA A 157 -7.88 -5.04 5.88
CA ALA A 157 -9.27 -5.47 6.12
C ALA A 157 -9.72 -5.25 7.57
N ASN A 158 -8.83 -5.44 8.55
CA ASN A 158 -9.10 -5.14 9.94
C ASN A 158 -9.31 -3.64 10.18
N GLY A 159 -8.48 -2.78 9.59
CA GLY A 159 -8.66 -1.32 9.63
C GLY A 159 -9.98 -0.88 9.00
N SER A 160 -10.36 -1.45 7.85
CA SER A 160 -11.64 -1.15 7.20
C SER A 160 -12.85 -1.53 8.05
N ALA A 161 -12.77 -2.61 8.82
CA ALA A 161 -13.85 -3.02 9.73
C ALA A 161 -14.08 -1.98 10.85
N PHE A 162 -13.00 -1.38 11.40
CA PHE A 162 -13.12 -0.30 12.39
C PHE A 162 -13.77 0.94 11.80
N THR A 163 -13.37 1.34 10.60
CA THR A 163 -13.98 2.50 9.94
C THR A 163 -15.46 2.22 9.63
N ALA A 164 -15.80 1.03 9.14
CA ALA A 164 -17.18 0.65 8.84
C ALA A 164 -18.09 0.76 10.07
N ALA A 165 -17.62 0.32 11.25
CA ALA A 165 -18.36 0.48 12.50
C ALA A 165 -18.64 1.96 12.82
N ARG A 166 -17.68 2.86 12.59
CA ARG A 166 -17.83 4.31 12.81
C ARG A 166 -18.84 4.96 11.86
N TRP A 167 -19.05 4.42 10.66
CA TRP A 167 -20.09 4.91 9.74
C TRP A 167 -21.51 4.50 10.16
N VAL A 168 -21.66 3.33 10.78
CA VAL A 168 -22.98 2.77 11.11
C VAL A 168 -23.52 3.33 12.42
N ILE A 169 -22.68 3.52 13.44
CA ILE A 169 -23.10 3.95 14.79
C ILE A 169 -23.84 5.32 14.79
N PRO A 170 -23.34 6.39 14.12
CA PRO A 170 -24.04 7.66 14.07
C PRO A 170 -25.38 7.58 13.34
N ARG A 171 -25.50 6.67 12.36
CA ARG A 171 -26.76 6.44 11.65
C ARG A 171 -27.79 5.71 12.48
N LEU A 172 -27.39 4.91 13.47
CA LEU A 172 -28.35 4.22 14.36
C LEU A 172 -28.91 5.15 15.44
N GLY A 173 -28.10 6.10 15.95
CA GLY A 173 -28.57 7.13 16.89
C GLY A 173 -29.36 8.28 16.26
N ALA A 174 -29.47 8.32 14.93
CA ALA A 174 -30.29 9.29 14.20
C ALA A 174 -31.74 8.82 13.96
N TRP A 175 -32.10 7.63 14.45
CA TRP A 175 -33.47 7.07 14.39
C TRP A 175 -34.15 7.00 15.77
N GLU A 176 -33.56 7.63 16.80
CA GLU A 176 -34.19 7.93 18.09
C GLU A 176 -34.51 9.43 18.17
#